data_AF-A0AAQ4DAQ4-F1
#
_entry.id   AF-A0AAQ4DAQ4-F1
#
_cell.length_a   1.000
_cell.length_b   1.000
_cell.length_c   1.000
_cell.angle_alpha   90.00
_cell.angle_beta   90.00
_cell.angle_gamma   90.00
#
_symmetry.space_group_name_H-M   'P 1'
#
loop_
_entity.id
_entity.type
_entity.pdbx_description
1 polymer ?
#
loop_
_entity_poly.entity_id
_entity_poly.type
_entity_poly.pdbx_seq_one_letter_code
_entity_poly.pdbx_strand_id
1 'polypeptide(L)'
;MTILKISKTKMCQVREVGGEMAPFLHQQTSDATGLMFVADSSNVFQFGETYVTLLDLLTLEHLKTVPFLLVFNKTDANQAVPLEEYKDAMRLTDVVDCAPQEVATVETSCLTGYGLDSVLDWLSRNTND
;
A
#
# COMPACT_ATOMS: atom_id res chain seq x y z
N MET A 1 -9.30 9.14 11.15
CA MET A 1 -7.90 9.34 11.58
C MET A 1 -7.70 8.58 12.87
N THR A 2 -6.78 7.62 12.87
CA THR A 2 -6.51 6.73 14.01
C THR A 2 -5.05 6.87 14.41
N ILE A 3 -4.75 6.97 15.71
CA ILE A 3 -3.37 7.04 16.19
C ILE A 3 -2.92 5.62 16.54
N LEU A 4 -1.87 5.15 15.87
CA LEU A 4 -1.21 3.88 16.17
C LEU A 4 0.07 4.15 16.96
N LYS A 5 0.21 3.47 18.10
CA LYS A 5 1.46 3.44 18.86
C LYS A 5 2.31 2.29 18.33
N ILE A 6 3.38 2.63 17.61
CA ILE A 6 4.33 1.65 17.08
C ILE A 6 5.31 1.23 18.18
N SER A 7 5.74 2.17 19.01
CA SER A 7 6.62 1.90 20.16
C SER A 7 6.30 2.82 21.34
N LYS A 8 7.07 2.74 22.42
CA LYS A 8 6.94 3.65 23.58
C LYS A 8 7.16 5.12 23.20
N THR A 9 7.95 5.40 22.16
CA THR A 9 8.30 6.75 21.73
C THR A 9 7.69 7.11 20.37
N LYS A 10 7.38 6.13 19.51
CA LYS A 10 6.90 6.37 18.15
C LYS A 10 5.39 6.23 18.03
N MET A 11 4.75 7.28 17.53
CA MET A 11 3.32 7.31 17.19
C MET A 11 3.13 7.68 15.72
N CYS A 12 2.24 6.97 15.05
CA CYS A 12 1.87 7.22 13.66
C CYS A 12 0.39 7.59 13.58
N GLN A 13 0.04 8.59 12.76
CA GLN A 13 -1.34 8.90 12.43
C GLN A 13 -1.70 8.19 11.14
N VAL A 14 -2.70 7.30 11.20
CA VAL A 14 -3.18 6.55 10.06
C VAL A 14 -4.51 7.11 9.60
N ARG A 15 -4.57 7.41 8.30
CA ARG A 15 -5.79 7.80 7.60
C ARG A 15 -6.12 6.72 6.57
N GLU A 16 -7.25 6.07 6.76
CA GLU A 16 -7.81 5.16 5.76
C GLU A 16 -8.54 5.98 4.71
N VAL A 17 -8.24 5.72 3.44
CA VAL A 17 -8.87 6.39 2.29
C VAL A 17 -9.19 5.32 1.26
N GLY A 18 -10.48 5.14 0.97
CA GLY A 18 -10.98 4.13 0.05
C GLY A 18 -12.50 4.17 -0.04
N GLY A 19 -13.09 3.31 -0.87
CA GLY A 19 -14.55 3.26 -1.09
C GLY A 19 -15.08 4.62 -1.58
N GLU A 20 -16.10 5.16 -0.90
CA GLU A 20 -16.70 6.45 -1.26
C GLU A 20 -15.71 7.64 -1.17
N MET A 21 -14.60 7.49 -0.45
CA MET A 21 -13.56 8.51 -0.33
C MET A 21 -12.47 8.41 -1.40
N ALA A 22 -12.48 7.37 -2.25
CA ALA A 22 -11.52 7.21 -3.33
C ALA A 22 -11.38 8.45 -4.25
N PRO A 23 -12.47 9.19 -4.59
CA PRO A 23 -12.34 10.41 -5.41
C PRO A 23 -11.52 11.54 -4.74
N PHE A 24 -11.35 11.50 -3.41
CA PHE A 24 -10.63 12.52 -2.66
C PHE A 24 -9.20 12.11 -2.28
N LEU A 25 -8.73 10.97 -2.79
CA LEU A 25 -7.44 10.37 -2.45
C LEU A 25 -6.26 11.34 -2.57
N HIS A 26 -6.26 12.19 -3.60
CA HIS A 26 -5.20 13.19 -3.80
C HIS A 26 -5.13 14.20 -2.65
N GLN A 27 -6.29 14.67 -2.19
CA GLN A 27 -6.37 15.64 -1.09
C GLN A 27 -6.00 14.99 0.25
N GLN A 28 -6.45 13.75 0.46
CA GLN A 28 -6.21 13.01 1.70
C GLN A 28 -4.77 12.52 1.85
N THR A 29 -3.95 12.57 0.79
CA THR A 29 -2.53 12.16 0.79
C THR A 29 -1.56 13.35 0.78
N SER A 30 -2.06 14.58 0.82
CA SER A 30 -1.23 15.79 0.70
C SER A 30 -0.19 15.98 1.81
N ASP A 31 -0.48 15.49 3.02
CA ASP A 31 0.38 15.54 4.21
C ASP A 31 1.00 14.18 4.56
N ALA A 32 0.91 13.20 3.66
CA ALA A 32 1.37 11.84 3.93
C ALA A 32 2.91 11.79 4.01
N THR A 33 3.43 11.22 5.10
CA THR A 33 4.88 10.93 5.26
C THR A 33 5.24 9.51 4.83
N GLY A 34 4.24 8.67 4.59
CA GLY A 34 4.36 7.31 4.06
C GLY A 34 2.99 6.87 3.52
N LEU A 35 2.98 6.16 2.41
CA LEU A 35 1.75 5.69 1.77
C LEU A 35 1.70 4.17 1.77
N MET A 36 0.68 3.60 2.41
CA MET A 36 0.41 2.17 2.36
C MET A 36 -0.76 1.92 1.41
N PHE A 37 -0.48 1.26 0.28
CA PHE A 37 -1.46 0.94 -0.73
C PHE A 37 -1.88 -0.53 -0.60
N VAL A 38 -3.12 -0.78 -0.18
CA VAL A 38 -3.60 -2.15 0.09
C VAL A 38 -4.43 -2.65 -1.08
N ALA A 39 -3.93 -3.67 -1.76
CA ALA A 39 -4.63 -4.36 -2.84
C ALA A 39 -5.28 -5.65 -2.32
N ASP A 40 -6.52 -5.90 -2.75
CA ASP A 40 -7.15 -7.21 -2.59
C ASP A 40 -6.66 -8.14 -3.72
N SER A 41 -5.70 -8.99 -3.40
CA SER A 41 -5.06 -9.88 -4.38
C SER A 41 -5.97 -11.02 -4.84
N SER A 42 -7.06 -11.29 -4.11
CA SER A 42 -8.03 -12.32 -4.47
C SER A 42 -9.07 -11.81 -5.49
N ASN A 43 -9.22 -10.49 -5.64
CA ASN A 43 -10.26 -9.88 -6.46
C ASN A 43 -9.71 -9.37 -7.80
N VAL A 44 -9.70 -10.27 -8.79
CA VAL A 44 -9.27 -9.95 -10.16
C VAL A 44 -10.19 -8.96 -10.88
N PHE A 45 -11.45 -8.81 -10.47
CA PHE A 45 -12.38 -7.88 -11.13
C PHE A 45 -12.02 -6.41 -10.87
N GLN A 46 -11.36 -6.13 -9.74
CA GLN A 46 -10.90 -4.78 -9.38
C GLN A 46 -9.48 -4.49 -9.85
N PHE A 47 -8.81 -5.45 -10.49
CA PHE A 47 -7.41 -5.30 -10.94
C PHE A 47 -7.16 -3.99 -11.69
N GLY A 48 -8.02 -3.64 -12.66
CA GLY A 48 -7.86 -2.44 -13.47
C GLY A 48 -7.96 -1.15 -12.64
N GLU A 49 -8.92 -1.09 -11.72
CA GLU A 49 -9.09 0.05 -10.82
C GLU A 49 -7.91 0.19 -9.86
N THR A 50 -7.48 -0.92 -9.25
CA THR A 50 -6.31 -0.99 -8.36
C THR A 50 -5.05 -0.49 -9.09
N TYR A 51 -4.81 -0.99 -10.30
CA TYR A 51 -3.63 -0.62 -11.07
C TYR A 51 -3.61 0.85 -11.48
N VAL A 52 -4.73 1.35 -12.01
CA VAL A 52 -4.86 2.77 -12.39
C VAL A 52 -4.67 3.67 -11.17
N THR A 53 -5.27 3.33 -10.03
CA THR A 53 -5.14 4.11 -8.79
C THR A 53 -3.70 4.14 -8.28
N LEU A 54 -2.99 3.01 -8.34
CA LEU A 54 -1.57 2.95 -7.97
C LEU A 54 -0.72 3.87 -8.86
N LEU A 55 -0.89 3.78 -10.18
CA LEU A 55 -0.14 4.62 -11.11
C LEU A 55 -0.46 6.11 -10.91
N ASP A 56 -1.74 6.45 -10.74
CA ASP A 56 -2.19 7.81 -10.47
C ASP A 56 -1.49 8.38 -9.22
N LEU A 57 -1.50 7.64 -8.10
CA LEU A 57 -0.78 8.00 -6.88
C LEU A 57 0.74 8.19 -7.09
N LEU A 58 1.39 7.27 -7.80
CA LEU A 58 2.84 7.35 -8.04
C LEU A 58 3.24 8.57 -8.87
N THR A 59 2.32 9.08 -9.70
CA THR A 59 2.56 10.29 -10.52
C THR A 59 2.35 11.61 -9.77
N LEU A 60 1.75 11.59 -8.57
CA LEU A 60 1.49 12.80 -7.80
C LEU A 60 2.78 13.47 -7.32
N GLU A 61 2.90 14.76 -7.60
CA GLU A 61 4.12 15.53 -7.34
C GLU A 61 4.47 15.58 -5.85
N HIS A 62 3.49 15.75 -4.96
CA HIS A 62 3.71 15.77 -3.52
C HIS A 62 4.10 14.41 -2.93
N LEU A 63 3.93 13.32 -3.70
CA LEU A 63 4.28 11.96 -3.26
C LEU A 63 5.61 11.47 -3.83
N LYS A 64 6.31 12.27 -4.65
CA LYS A 64 7.58 11.85 -5.29
C LYS A 64 8.70 11.46 -4.31
N THR A 65 8.65 11.95 -3.07
CA THR A 65 9.64 11.63 -2.02
C THR A 65 9.04 10.80 -0.88
N VAL A 66 7.77 10.42 -0.98
CA VAL A 66 7.07 9.68 0.05
C VAL A 66 7.29 8.19 -0.20
N PRO A 67 7.72 7.39 0.78
CA PRO A 67 7.90 5.95 0.60
C PRO A 67 6.54 5.24 0.50
N PHE A 68 6.47 4.26 -0.39
CA PHE A 68 5.29 3.44 -0.64
C PHE A 68 5.48 2.02 -0.10
N LEU A 69 4.45 1.49 0.54
CA LEU A 69 4.31 0.07 0.85
C LEU A 69 3.10 -0.49 0.11
N LEU A 70 3.36 -1.36 -0.86
CA LEU A 70 2.33 -2.08 -1.59
C LEU A 70 2.00 -3.37 -0.85
N VAL A 71 0.79 -3.46 -0.31
CA VAL A 71 0.31 -4.57 0.50
C VAL A 71 -0.64 -5.42 -0.32
N PHE A 72 -0.17 -6.61 -0.72
CA PHE A 72 -0.97 -7.61 -1.41
C PHE A 72 -1.69 -8.48 -0.38
N ASN A 73 -2.91 -8.07 -0.01
CA ASN A 73 -3.70 -8.70 1.04
C ASN A 73 -4.56 -9.86 0.51
N LYS A 74 -5.09 -10.66 1.44
CA LYS A 74 -5.96 -11.83 1.23
C LYS A 74 -5.27 -12.99 0.50
N THR A 75 -4.00 -13.23 0.80
CA THR A 75 -3.28 -14.41 0.27
C THR A 75 -3.82 -15.75 0.79
N ASP A 76 -4.60 -15.73 1.87
CA ASP A 76 -5.32 -16.88 2.42
C ASP A 76 -6.61 -17.22 1.65
N ALA A 77 -7.18 -16.26 0.92
CA ALA A 77 -8.40 -16.47 0.16
C ALA A 77 -8.10 -17.30 -1.09
N ASN A 78 -9.12 -17.99 -1.62
CA ASN A 78 -8.98 -18.72 -2.87
C ASN A 78 -8.68 -17.74 -4.01
N GLN A 79 -7.42 -17.70 -4.44
CA GLN A 79 -6.98 -16.81 -5.51
C GLN A 79 -7.41 -17.38 -6.86
N ALA A 80 -8.13 -16.57 -7.64
CA ALA A 80 -8.51 -16.95 -9.01
C ALA A 80 -7.29 -17.06 -9.94
N VAL A 81 -6.22 -16.31 -9.63
CA VAL A 81 -4.97 -16.22 -10.36
C VAL A 81 -3.84 -16.26 -9.33
N PRO A 82 -2.73 -17.00 -9.57
CA PRO A 82 -1.57 -16.97 -8.68
C PRO A 82 -1.07 -15.55 -8.43
N LEU A 83 -0.66 -15.25 -7.19
CA LEU A 83 -0.20 -13.90 -6.84
C LEU A 83 0.94 -13.38 -7.72
N GLU A 84 1.88 -14.24 -8.12
CA GLU A 84 2.97 -13.85 -9.01
C GLU A 84 2.44 -13.42 -10.38
N GLU A 85 1.48 -14.14 -10.96
CA GLU A 85 0.84 -13.75 -12.21
C GLU A 85 0.05 -12.43 -12.07
N TYR A 86 -0.54 -12.18 -10.89
CA TYR A 86 -1.20 -10.90 -10.60
C TYR A 86 -0.20 -9.73 -10.59
N LYS A 87 0.97 -9.91 -9.96
CA LYS A 87 2.04 -8.89 -9.93
C LYS A 87 2.66 -8.70 -11.31
N ASP A 88 2.84 -9.76 -12.07
CA ASP A 88 3.31 -9.71 -13.46
C ASP A 88 2.34 -8.95 -14.36
N ALA A 89 1.03 -9.17 -14.18
CA ALA A 89 0.01 -8.42 -14.90
C ALA A 89 0.05 -6.92 -14.57
N MET A 90 0.38 -6.55 -13.34
CA MET A 90 0.63 -5.15 -12.95
C MET A 90 1.95 -4.59 -13.51
N ARG A 91 2.80 -5.43 -14.11
CA ARG A 91 4.18 -5.08 -14.47
C ARG A 91 4.92 -4.48 -13.27
N LEU A 92 4.74 -5.10 -12.11
CA LEU A 92 5.14 -4.53 -10.83
C LEU A 92 6.63 -4.18 -10.80
N THR A 93 7.48 -5.01 -11.40
CA THR A 93 8.92 -4.74 -11.54
C THR A 93 9.18 -3.41 -12.24
N ASP A 94 8.55 -3.18 -13.40
CA ASP A 94 8.71 -1.92 -14.15
C ASP A 94 8.18 -0.72 -13.35
N VAL A 95 7.08 -0.90 -12.63
CA VAL A 95 6.48 0.15 -11.78
C VAL A 95 7.45 0.54 -10.66
N VAL A 96 8.03 -0.43 -9.98
CA VAL A 96 9.01 -0.19 -8.89
C VAL A 96 10.29 0.44 -9.44
N ASP A 97 10.80 -0.05 -10.57
CA ASP A 97 12.04 0.45 -11.16
C ASP A 97 11.91 1.88 -11.72
N CYS A 98 10.71 2.25 -12.20
CA CYS A 98 10.44 3.59 -12.74
C CYS A 98 9.98 4.58 -11.67
N ALA A 99 9.55 4.12 -10.50
CA ALA A 99 9.06 4.99 -9.42
C ALA A 99 10.22 5.82 -8.86
N PRO A 100 10.10 7.16 -8.77
CA PRO A 100 11.07 7.99 -8.07
C PRO A 100 11.07 7.75 -6.55
N GLN A 101 9.98 7.18 -6.02
CA GLN A 101 9.81 6.84 -4.61
C GLN A 101 10.53 5.54 -4.23
N GLU A 102 10.85 5.38 -2.94
CA GLU A 102 11.11 4.04 -2.41
C GLU A 102 9.80 3.24 -2.39
N VAL A 103 9.74 2.15 -3.15
CA VAL A 103 8.58 1.26 -3.20
C VAL A 103 8.95 -0.10 -2.64
N ALA A 104 8.33 -0.48 -1.52
CA ALA A 104 8.42 -1.80 -0.94
C ALA A 104 7.12 -2.58 -1.17
N THR A 105 7.21 -3.91 -1.20
CA THR A 105 6.05 -4.80 -1.37
C THR A 105 5.98 -5.79 -0.22
N VAL A 106 4.78 -6.13 0.23
CA VAL A 106 4.55 -7.17 1.24
C VAL A 106 3.28 -7.95 0.91
N GLU A 107 3.34 -9.25 1.17
CA GLU A 107 2.19 -10.15 1.05
C GLU A 107 1.58 -10.35 2.43
N THR A 108 0.26 -10.23 2.53
CA THR A 108 -0.40 -10.32 3.83
C THR A 108 -1.67 -11.14 3.77
N SER A 109 -1.99 -11.72 4.93
CA SER A 109 -3.32 -12.17 5.24
C SER A 109 -3.72 -11.50 6.54
N CYS A 110 -4.48 -10.40 6.44
CA CYS A 110 -4.99 -9.72 7.63
C CYS A 110 -5.94 -10.61 8.45
N LEU A 111 -6.48 -11.69 7.87
CA LEU A 111 -7.29 -12.68 8.59
C LEU A 111 -6.43 -13.56 9.52
N THR A 112 -5.29 -14.04 9.03
CA THR A 112 -4.40 -14.94 9.79
C THR A 112 -3.31 -14.21 10.56
N GLY A 113 -3.03 -12.96 10.20
CA GLY A 113 -1.93 -12.14 10.71
C GLY A 113 -0.61 -12.31 9.95
N TYR A 114 -0.57 -13.15 8.91
CA TYR A 114 0.63 -13.32 8.07
C TYR A 114 1.07 -11.99 7.44
N GLY A 115 2.37 -11.70 7.51
CA GLY A 115 3.01 -10.52 6.92
C GLY A 115 2.78 -9.20 7.65
N LEU A 116 1.98 -9.18 8.72
CA LEU A 116 1.73 -7.95 9.51
C LEU A 116 2.97 -7.46 10.26
N ASP A 117 3.87 -8.37 10.64
CA ASP A 117 5.18 -8.07 11.21
C ASP A 117 6.01 -7.20 10.25
N SER A 118 6.05 -7.58 8.98
CA SER A 118 6.76 -6.82 7.94
C SER A 118 6.16 -5.43 7.72
N VAL A 119 4.83 -5.30 7.83
CA VAL A 119 4.12 -4.01 7.79
C VAL A 119 4.51 -3.13 8.99
N LEU A 120 4.53 -3.71 10.20
CA LEU A 120 4.93 -2.99 11.42
C LEU A 120 6.39 -2.55 11.36
N ASP A 121 7.28 -3.41 10.82
CA ASP A 121 8.69 -3.08 10.63
C ASP A 121 8.86 -1.93 9.63
N TRP A 122 8.12 -1.93 8.52
CA TRP A 122 8.12 -0.81 7.58
C TRP A 122 7.61 0.48 8.22
N LEU A 123 6.51 0.42 8.99
CA LEU A 123 5.99 1.58 9.73
C LEU A 123 7.01 2.10 10.75
N SER A 124 7.72 1.22 11.46
CA SER A 124 8.70 1.61 12.47
C SER A 124 9.92 2.34 11.90
N ARG A 125 10.33 1.99 10.67
CA ARG A 125 11.43 2.63 9.94
C ARG A 125 11.03 3.98 9.37
N ASN A 126 9.80 4.11 8.89
CA ASN A 126 9.29 5.33 8.24
C ASN A 126 8.58 6.31 9.19
N THR A 127 8.37 5.92 10.45
CA THR A 127 7.89 6.82 11.50
C THR A 127 9.09 7.41 12.24
N ASN A 128 9.25 8.73 12.13
CA ASN A 128 10.26 9.48 12.90
C ASN A 128 9.90 9.51 14.40
N ASP A 129 10.91 9.74 15.25
CA ASP A 129 10.74 9.93 16.69
C ASP A 129 10.02 11.24 17.05
#